data_AF-A0A945FXE7-F1
#
_entry.id   AF-A0A945FXE7-F1
#
_cell.length_a   1.000
_cell.length_b   1.000
_cell.length_c   1.000
_cell.angle_alpha   90.00
_cell.angle_beta   90.00
_cell.angle_gamma   90.00
#
_symmetry.space_group_name_H-M   'P 1'
#
loop_
_entity.id
_entity.type
_entity.pdbx_description
1 polymer ?
#
loop_
_entity_poly.entity_id
_entity_poly.type
_entity_poly.pdbx_seq_one_letter_code
_entity_poly.pdbx_strand_id
1 'polypeptide(L)'
;MISESAVFDAVRRGYNDFEYASNSEILDYFSDIEEESIAGHVSNIKGILFEQEYVDQLATQSIYAEVFEATNHPVSDIAIFEDGEIVNELQLKATDSVSYINSTIADEPDVVLVVTSEIANSFDTAMVIDSGIENAALEQAVGETLLGDVVNPFSPLSLIGLMFGVPLF
;
A
#
# COMPACT_ATOMS: atom_id res chain seq x y z
N MET A 1 -0.67 13.15 5.96
CA MET A 1 -1.00 12.12 6.96
C MET A 1 -2.21 11.40 6.42
N ILE A 2 -2.13 10.09 6.32
CA ILE A 2 -3.22 9.23 5.82
C ILE A 2 -4.33 9.22 6.86
N SER A 3 -5.59 9.28 6.42
CA SER A 3 -6.73 9.34 7.33
C SER A 3 -7.19 7.95 7.77
N GLU A 4 -7.71 7.83 8.99
CA GLU A 4 -8.34 6.58 9.46
C GLU A 4 -9.49 6.15 8.53
N SER A 5 -10.26 7.11 8.01
CA SER A 5 -11.34 6.82 7.04
C SER A 5 -10.83 6.13 5.79
N ALA A 6 -9.68 6.56 5.26
CA ALA A 6 -9.07 5.92 4.09
C ALA A 6 -8.67 4.47 4.39
N VAL A 7 -8.16 4.18 5.58
CA VAL A 7 -7.85 2.81 6.01
C VAL A 7 -9.11 1.94 6.06
N PHE A 8 -10.21 2.44 6.64
CA PHE A 8 -11.47 1.70 6.66
C PHE A 8 -12.02 1.48 5.24
N ASP A 9 -11.91 2.46 4.35
CA ASP A 9 -12.35 2.33 2.97
C ASP A 9 -11.50 1.33 2.19
N ALA A 10 -10.20 1.26 2.45
CA ALA A 10 -9.31 0.22 1.94
C ALA A 10 -9.73 -1.18 2.42
N VAL A 11 -10.12 -1.32 3.70
CA VAL A 11 -10.67 -2.58 4.22
C VAL A 11 -11.96 -2.97 3.50
N ARG A 12 -12.92 -2.06 3.35
CA ARG A 12 -14.19 -2.37 2.68
C ARG A 12 -13.99 -2.80 1.23
N ARG A 13 -12.99 -2.24 0.55
CA ARG A 13 -12.63 -2.61 -0.81
C ARG A 13 -11.88 -3.95 -0.88
N GLY A 14 -11.07 -4.26 0.13
CA GLY A 14 -10.25 -5.49 0.17
C GLY A 14 -10.95 -6.75 0.64
N TYR A 15 -12.09 -6.60 1.32
CA TYR A 15 -12.85 -7.71 1.89
C TYR A 15 -14.32 -7.55 1.55
N ASN A 16 -14.84 -8.39 0.65
CA ASN A 16 -16.24 -8.36 0.23
C ASN A 16 -17.22 -8.44 1.42
N ASP A 17 -16.85 -9.18 2.48
CA ASP A 17 -17.68 -9.32 3.68
C ASP A 17 -17.79 -8.02 4.49
N PHE A 18 -16.91 -7.02 4.24
CA PHE A 18 -16.90 -5.73 4.92
C PHE A 18 -17.47 -4.58 4.09
N GLU A 19 -17.95 -4.80 2.86
CA GLU A 19 -18.45 -3.74 1.97
C GLU A 19 -19.44 -2.79 2.68
N TYR A 20 -20.31 -3.34 3.54
CA TYR A 20 -21.31 -2.60 4.31
C TYR A 20 -21.04 -2.59 5.83
N ALA A 21 -19.88 -3.09 6.26
CA ALA A 21 -19.53 -3.15 7.68
C ALA A 21 -19.21 -1.76 8.23
N SER A 22 -19.69 -1.52 9.44
CA SER A 22 -19.33 -0.35 10.24
C SER A 22 -17.86 -0.44 10.69
N ASN A 23 -17.27 0.70 11.04
CA ASN A 23 -15.91 0.73 11.58
C ASN A 23 -15.78 -0.17 12.82
N SER A 24 -16.80 -0.23 13.67
CA SER A 24 -16.78 -1.08 14.88
C SER A 24 -16.70 -2.56 14.52
N GLU A 25 -17.49 -3.03 13.56
CA GLU A 25 -17.48 -4.44 13.14
C GLU A 25 -16.13 -4.82 12.50
N ILE A 26 -15.53 -3.90 11.75
CA ILE A 26 -14.18 -4.06 11.21
C ILE A 26 -13.16 -4.19 12.35
N LEU A 27 -13.17 -3.27 13.32
CA LEU A 27 -12.24 -3.30 14.46
C LEU A 27 -12.40 -4.57 15.30
N ASP A 28 -13.64 -4.98 15.57
CA ASP A 28 -13.94 -6.21 16.31
C ASP A 28 -13.31 -7.42 15.59
N TYR A 29 -13.47 -7.51 14.27
CA TYR A 29 -12.83 -8.57 13.48
C TYR A 29 -11.30 -8.54 13.60
N PHE A 30 -10.66 -7.39 13.41
CA PHE A 30 -9.19 -7.26 13.45
C PHE A 30 -8.61 -7.51 14.85
N SER A 31 -9.39 -7.29 15.91
CA SER A 31 -8.98 -7.58 17.28
C SER A 31 -8.87 -9.08 17.59
N ASP A 32 -9.57 -9.92 16.83
CA ASP A 32 -9.61 -11.38 17.00
C ASP A 32 -8.65 -12.12 16.04
N ILE A 33 -7.93 -11.41 15.17
CA ILE A 33 -6.99 -12.01 14.22
C ILE A 33 -5.76 -12.54 14.95
N GLU A 34 -5.36 -13.76 14.60
CA GLU A 34 -4.14 -14.39 15.11
C GLU A 34 -2.89 -13.63 14.64
N GLU A 35 -1.90 -13.46 15.53
CA GLU A 35 -0.68 -12.68 15.26
C GLU A 35 0.05 -13.12 13.98
N GLU A 36 0.03 -14.40 13.65
CA GLU A 36 0.64 -14.96 12.44
C GLU A 36 -0.04 -14.51 11.13
N SER A 37 -1.31 -14.12 11.18
CA SER A 37 -2.09 -13.68 10.02
C SER A 37 -2.08 -12.14 9.85
N ILE A 38 -1.73 -11.39 10.90
CA ILE A 38 -1.74 -9.92 10.89
C ILE A 38 -0.92 -9.35 9.74
N ALA A 39 0.31 -9.85 9.53
CA ALA A 39 1.19 -9.34 8.49
C ALA A 39 0.59 -9.45 7.08
N GLY A 40 -0.13 -10.55 6.78
CA GLY A 40 -0.79 -10.73 5.51
C GLY A 40 -1.95 -9.75 5.30
N HIS A 41 -2.76 -9.54 6.33
CA HIS A 41 -3.85 -8.56 6.29
C HIS A 41 -3.34 -7.13 6.14
N VAL A 42 -2.31 -6.75 6.90
CA VAL A 42 -1.67 -5.43 6.81
C VAL A 42 -1.12 -5.20 5.41
N SER A 43 -0.40 -6.18 4.84
CA SER A 43 0.13 -6.07 3.47
C SER A 43 -0.96 -5.89 2.42
N ASN A 44 -2.07 -6.62 2.53
CA ASN A 44 -3.20 -6.50 1.60
C ASN A 44 -3.83 -5.10 1.67
N ILE A 45 -4.12 -4.62 2.88
CA ILE A 45 -4.75 -3.32 3.10
C ILE A 45 -3.82 -2.18 2.68
N LYS A 46 -2.51 -2.29 2.94
CA LYS A 46 -1.51 -1.33 2.47
C LYS A 46 -1.53 -1.16 0.95
N GLY A 47 -1.66 -2.25 0.19
CA GLY A 47 -1.72 -2.19 -1.27
C GLY A 47 -2.91 -1.36 -1.76
N ILE A 48 -4.11 -1.66 -1.23
CA ILE A 48 -5.35 -0.98 -1.60
C ILE A 48 -5.32 0.49 -1.17
N LEU A 49 -4.83 0.75 0.05
CA LEU A 49 -4.69 2.11 0.56
C LEU A 49 -3.72 2.93 -0.29
N PHE A 50 -2.63 2.31 -0.76
CA PHE A 50 -1.66 2.97 -1.62
C PHE A 50 -2.24 3.37 -2.98
N GLU A 51 -3.07 2.51 -3.59
CA GLU A 51 -3.83 2.83 -4.81
C GLU A 51 -4.74 4.03 -4.62
N GLN A 52 -5.49 4.07 -3.51
CA GLN A 52 -6.42 5.16 -3.19
C GLN A 52 -5.68 6.48 -2.97
N GLU A 53 -4.65 6.49 -2.12
CA GLU A 53 -3.88 7.69 -1.80
C GLU A 53 -3.17 8.26 -3.04
N TYR A 54 -2.67 7.40 -3.94
CA TYR A 54 -2.05 7.86 -5.17
C TYR A 54 -3.05 8.45 -6.16
N VAL A 55 -4.25 7.86 -6.30
CA VAL A 55 -5.33 8.44 -7.12
C VAL A 55 -5.78 9.79 -6.55
N ASP A 56 -5.94 9.90 -5.24
CA ASP A 56 -6.30 11.16 -4.58
C ASP A 56 -5.21 12.23 -4.80
N GLN A 57 -3.94 11.83 -4.72
CA GLN A 57 -2.82 12.72 -5.03
C GLN A 57 -2.86 13.21 -6.49
N LEU A 58 -3.12 12.33 -7.46
CA LEU A 58 -3.28 12.71 -8.87
C LEU A 58 -4.46 13.68 -9.07
N ALA A 59 -5.57 13.45 -8.37
CA ALA A 59 -6.73 14.34 -8.42
C ALA A 59 -6.39 15.76 -7.92
N THR A 60 -5.54 15.91 -6.89
CA THR A 60 -5.06 17.24 -6.44
C THR A 60 -4.24 17.97 -7.51
N GLN A 61 -3.68 17.23 -8.46
CA GLN A 61 -2.93 17.74 -9.61
C GLN A 61 -3.80 17.91 -10.86
N SER A 62 -5.13 17.77 -10.73
CA SER A 62 -6.08 17.79 -11.85
C SER A 62 -5.85 16.69 -12.88
N ILE A 63 -5.22 15.57 -12.48
CA ILE A 63 -5.09 14.37 -13.29
C ILE A 63 -6.23 13.43 -12.90
N TYR A 64 -7.03 13.02 -13.89
CA TYR A 64 -8.12 12.07 -13.66
C TYR A 64 -7.57 10.65 -13.72
N ALA A 65 -7.75 9.89 -12.64
CA ALA A 65 -7.36 8.50 -12.53
C ALA A 65 -8.42 7.70 -11.77
N GLU A 66 -8.54 6.42 -12.08
CA GLU A 66 -9.45 5.50 -11.41
C GLU A 66 -8.72 4.20 -11.04
N VAL A 67 -9.03 3.65 -9.87
CA VAL A 67 -8.63 2.28 -9.49
C VAL A 67 -9.55 1.29 -10.20
N PHE A 68 -8.98 0.29 -10.88
CA PHE A 68 -9.80 -0.73 -11.56
C PHE A 68 -10.69 -1.46 -10.56
N GLU A 69 -12.02 -1.49 -10.81
CA GLU A 69 -12.98 -2.14 -9.90
C GLU A 69 -12.98 -3.67 -10.00
N ALA A 70 -12.58 -4.22 -11.15
CA ALA A 70 -12.48 -5.65 -11.33
C ALA A 70 -11.04 -6.10 -11.06
N THR A 71 -10.86 -6.97 -10.08
CA THR A 71 -9.60 -7.69 -9.75
C THR A 71 -9.08 -8.62 -10.87
N ASN A 72 -9.63 -8.49 -12.09
CA ASN A 72 -9.31 -9.29 -13.28
C ASN A 72 -8.66 -8.46 -14.41
N HIS A 73 -8.21 -7.22 -14.15
CA HIS A 73 -7.25 -6.56 -15.04
C HIS A 73 -5.85 -7.10 -14.70
N PRO A 74 -5.18 -7.82 -15.62
CA PRO A 74 -4.15 -8.78 -15.23
C PRO A 74 -2.82 -8.17 -14.73
N VAL A 75 -2.59 -6.86 -14.88
CA VAL A 75 -1.26 -6.28 -14.58
C VAL A 75 -1.31 -4.90 -13.92
N SER A 76 -2.28 -4.05 -14.27
CA SER A 76 -2.37 -2.65 -13.82
C SER A 76 -3.42 -2.44 -12.73
N ASP A 77 -3.11 -1.58 -11.77
CA ASP A 77 -3.95 -1.30 -10.60
C ASP A 77 -4.81 -0.03 -10.81
N ILE A 78 -4.29 0.96 -11.56
CA ILE A 78 -5.03 2.19 -11.90
C ILE A 78 -4.89 2.56 -13.38
N ALA A 79 -5.86 3.31 -13.90
CA ALA A 79 -5.83 3.94 -15.22
C ALA A 79 -5.85 5.47 -15.10
N ILE A 80 -5.06 6.14 -15.92
CA ILE A 80 -5.10 7.59 -16.12
C ILE A 80 -5.88 7.90 -17.39
N PHE A 81 -6.71 8.93 -17.33
CA PHE A 81 -7.61 9.32 -18.39
C PHE A 81 -7.34 10.74 -18.88
N GLU A 82 -7.48 10.94 -20.19
CA GLU A 82 -7.51 12.24 -20.84
C GLU A 82 -8.68 12.26 -21.85
N ASP A 83 -9.53 13.28 -21.79
CA ASP A 83 -10.72 13.41 -22.66
C ASP A 83 -11.66 12.19 -22.67
N GLY A 84 -11.67 11.40 -21.59
CA GLY A 84 -12.50 10.20 -21.44
C GLY A 84 -11.90 8.93 -22.04
N GLU A 85 -10.66 8.98 -22.53
CA GLU A 85 -9.90 7.81 -23.00
C GLU A 85 -8.77 7.46 -22.02
N ILE A 86 -8.47 6.17 -21.88
CA ILE A 86 -7.31 5.70 -21.09
C ILE A 86 -6.04 6.05 -21.87
N VAL A 87 -5.18 6.87 -21.26
CA VAL A 87 -3.89 7.28 -21.86
C VAL A 87 -2.70 6.58 -21.20
N ASN A 88 -2.89 6.04 -19.99
CA ASN A 88 -1.85 5.28 -19.30
C ASN A 88 -2.45 4.30 -18.29
N GLU A 89 -1.76 3.18 -18.07
CA GLU A 89 -2.08 2.18 -17.06
C GLU A 89 -0.86 1.97 -16.17
N LEU A 90 -1.07 1.99 -14.85
CA LEU A 90 0.01 1.96 -13.87
C LEU A 90 -0.19 0.80 -12.91
N GLN A 91 0.93 0.17 -12.50
CA GLN A 91 0.94 -0.82 -11.44
C GLN A 91 1.56 -0.20 -10.18
N LEU A 92 0.93 -0.38 -9.03
CA LEU A 92 1.34 0.18 -7.76
C LEU A 92 1.87 -0.92 -6.83
N LYS A 93 3.07 -0.71 -6.27
CA LYS A 93 3.62 -1.62 -5.26
C LYS A 93 3.96 -0.87 -3.96
N ALA A 94 3.18 -1.13 -2.92
CA ALA A 94 3.43 -0.69 -1.56
C ALA A 94 4.44 -1.61 -0.85
N THR A 95 5.73 -1.40 -1.08
CA THR A 95 6.79 -2.28 -0.55
C THR A 95 8.07 -1.51 -0.26
N ASP A 96 8.88 -2.02 0.66
CA ASP A 96 10.28 -1.62 0.90
C ASP A 96 11.30 -2.63 0.33
N SER A 97 10.85 -3.57 -0.52
CA SER A 97 11.69 -4.62 -1.08
C SER A 97 12.16 -4.32 -2.49
N VAL A 98 13.42 -3.93 -2.62
CA VAL A 98 14.09 -3.72 -3.93
C VAL A 98 14.10 -5.01 -4.76
N SER A 99 14.26 -6.18 -4.12
CA SER A 99 14.27 -7.46 -4.85
C SER A 99 12.90 -7.79 -5.46
N TYR A 100 11.82 -7.45 -4.76
CA TYR A 100 10.45 -7.65 -5.25
C TYR A 100 10.11 -6.74 -6.44
N ILE A 101 10.57 -5.48 -6.42
CA ILE A 101 10.42 -4.59 -7.58
C ILE A 101 11.24 -5.10 -8.77
N ASN A 102 12.48 -5.57 -8.55
CA ASN A 102 13.28 -6.16 -9.63
C ASN A 102 12.63 -7.41 -10.25
N SER A 103 12.04 -8.30 -9.45
CA SER A 103 11.31 -9.44 -10.01
C SER A 103 10.10 -8.98 -10.81
N THR A 104 9.36 -7.99 -10.31
CA THR A 104 8.18 -7.45 -11.02
C THR A 104 8.56 -6.84 -12.36
N ILE A 105 9.65 -6.06 -12.44
CA ILE A 105 10.16 -5.50 -13.71
C ILE A 105 10.60 -6.61 -14.69
N ALA A 106 11.17 -7.71 -14.17
CA ALA A 106 11.58 -8.83 -15.00
C ALA A 106 10.39 -9.61 -15.58
N ASP A 107 9.32 -9.73 -14.80
CA ASP A 107 8.08 -10.42 -15.18
C ASP A 107 7.20 -9.55 -16.10
N GLU A 108 7.15 -8.24 -15.85
CA GLU A 108 6.28 -7.26 -16.53
C GLU A 108 7.07 -6.02 -17.01
N PRO A 109 7.95 -6.17 -18.02
CA PRO A 109 8.87 -5.10 -18.43
C PRO A 109 8.20 -3.90 -19.13
N ASP A 110 6.97 -4.08 -19.61
CA ASP A 110 6.24 -3.08 -20.39
C ASP A 110 5.30 -2.22 -19.53
N VAL A 111 5.16 -2.53 -18.24
CA VAL A 111 4.26 -1.82 -17.32
C VAL A 111 5.03 -0.81 -16.49
N VAL A 112 4.46 0.38 -16.34
CA VAL A 112 5.03 1.43 -15.50
C VAL A 112 4.66 1.16 -14.04
N LEU A 113 5.68 1.04 -13.20
CA LEU A 113 5.52 0.84 -11.76
C LEU A 113 5.55 2.17 -11.02
N VAL A 114 4.60 2.35 -10.12
CA VAL A 114 4.60 3.38 -9.10
C VAL A 114 4.93 2.68 -7.77
N VAL A 115 5.97 3.15 -7.09
CA VAL A 115 6.50 2.51 -5.87
C VAL A 115 6.57 3.52 -4.73
N THR A 116 6.78 3.03 -3.51
CA THR A 116 6.99 3.92 -2.36
C THR A 116 8.33 4.66 -2.46
N SER A 117 8.40 5.82 -1.82
CA SER A 117 9.55 6.74 -1.95
C SER A 117 10.87 6.16 -1.47
N GLU A 118 10.85 5.24 -0.52
CA GLU A 118 12.05 4.55 -0.04
C GLU A 118 12.70 3.70 -1.15
N ILE A 119 11.87 3.18 -2.06
CA ILE A 119 12.31 2.27 -3.10
C ILE A 119 12.60 2.95 -4.42
N ALA A 120 11.87 4.01 -4.76
CA ALA A 120 12.04 4.72 -6.01
C ALA A 120 13.51 5.13 -6.28
N ASN A 121 14.22 5.59 -5.25
CA ASN A 121 15.62 6.00 -5.36
C ASN A 121 16.61 4.86 -5.69
N SER A 122 16.19 3.60 -5.58
CA SER A 122 17.01 2.43 -5.92
C SER A 122 16.96 2.10 -7.42
N PHE A 123 16.15 2.80 -8.20
CA PHE A 123 15.93 2.55 -9.62
C PHE A 123 16.22 3.79 -10.46
N ASP A 124 17.07 3.65 -11.47
CA ASP A 124 17.40 4.72 -12.44
C ASP A 124 16.75 4.40 -13.79
N THR A 125 15.41 4.38 -13.81
CA THR A 125 14.62 4.09 -15.01
C THR A 125 13.33 4.89 -15.00
N ALA A 126 12.86 5.31 -16.17
CA ALA A 126 11.57 5.97 -16.34
C ALA A 126 10.37 5.02 -16.09
N MET A 127 10.62 3.71 -16.02
CA MET A 127 9.61 2.69 -15.73
C MET A 127 9.24 2.60 -14.24
N VAL A 128 9.99 3.28 -13.36
CA VAL A 128 9.73 3.30 -11.92
C VAL A 128 9.49 4.75 -11.50
N ILE A 129 8.30 5.02 -11.00
CA ILE A 129 7.84 6.33 -10.57
C ILE A 129 7.80 6.35 -9.04
N ASP A 130 8.36 7.40 -8.46
CA ASP A 130 8.17 7.72 -7.04
C ASP A 130 6.74 8.20 -6.81
N SER A 131 5.98 7.50 -5.98
CA SER A 131 4.64 7.93 -5.57
C SER A 131 4.65 9.20 -4.70
N GLY A 132 5.75 9.46 -3.99
CA GLY A 132 5.80 10.43 -2.90
C GLY A 132 5.20 9.92 -1.57
N ILE A 133 4.82 8.64 -1.50
CA ILE A 133 4.22 8.00 -0.33
C ILE A 133 5.21 6.98 0.23
N GLU A 134 5.42 7.01 1.54
CA GLU A 134 6.31 6.09 2.25
C GLU A 134 5.59 4.78 2.62
N ASN A 135 6.27 3.64 2.45
CA ASN A 135 5.80 2.33 2.92
C ASN A 135 5.54 2.34 4.43
N ALA A 136 6.44 3.00 5.18
CA ALA A 136 6.30 3.13 6.64
C ALA A 136 5.05 3.92 7.05
N ALA A 137 4.68 4.96 6.27
CA ALA A 137 3.49 5.76 6.54
C ALA A 137 2.20 4.94 6.34
N LEU A 138 2.14 4.12 5.27
CA LEU A 138 1.02 3.19 5.03
C LEU A 138 0.91 2.15 6.15
N GLU A 139 2.04 1.56 6.55
CA GLU A 139 2.08 0.56 7.61
C GLU A 139 1.66 1.11 8.97
N GLN A 140 2.13 2.30 9.31
CA GLN A 140 1.73 3.01 10.51
C GLN A 140 0.23 3.29 10.50
N ALA A 141 -0.32 3.85 9.42
CA ALA A 141 -1.74 4.18 9.33
C ALA A 141 -2.63 2.95 9.51
N VAL A 142 -2.29 1.83 8.86
CA VAL A 142 -3.04 0.57 8.98
C VAL A 142 -2.94 0.00 10.39
N GLY A 143 -1.73 -0.04 10.96
CA GLY A 143 -1.50 -0.57 12.31
C GLY A 143 -2.22 0.23 13.39
N GLU A 144 -2.08 1.56 13.38
CA GLU A 144 -2.73 2.45 14.35
C GLU A 144 -4.26 2.36 14.27
N THR A 145 -4.81 2.28 13.05
CA THR A 145 -6.27 2.25 12.86
C THR A 145 -6.88 0.91 13.24
N LEU A 146 -6.31 -0.21 12.79
CA LEU A 146 -6.96 -1.52 12.89
C LEU A 146 -6.53 -2.37 14.08
N LEU A 147 -5.31 -2.16 14.57
CA LEU A 147 -4.72 -3.00 15.61
C LEU A 147 -4.62 -2.26 16.96
N GLY A 148 -4.72 -0.93 16.98
CA GLY A 148 -4.56 -0.12 18.19
C GLY A 148 -3.25 -0.42 18.95
N ASP A 149 -3.17 -0.02 20.22
CA ASP A 149 -2.04 -0.29 21.14
C ASP A 149 -1.84 -1.81 21.47
N VAL A 150 -2.33 -2.75 20.64
CA VAL A 150 -2.00 -4.18 20.77
C VAL A 150 -0.51 -4.44 20.47
N VAL A 151 0.20 -3.46 19.89
CA VAL A 151 1.67 -3.35 20.03
C VAL A 151 2.04 -2.84 21.42
N ASN A 152 1.94 -3.71 22.42
CA ASN A 152 2.78 -3.63 23.60
C ASN A 152 4.24 -3.42 23.10
N PRO A 153 5.03 -2.45 23.61
CA PRO A 153 6.38 -2.11 23.11
C PRO A 153 7.45 -3.22 23.25
N PHE A 154 7.03 -4.48 23.41
CA PHE A 154 7.85 -5.67 23.48
C PHE A 154 7.37 -6.81 22.54
N SER A 155 6.66 -6.51 21.44
CA SER A 155 6.54 -7.47 20.33
C SER A 155 7.77 -7.39 19.40
N PRO A 156 8.38 -8.53 19.02
CA PRO A 156 9.68 -8.58 18.32
C PRO A 156 9.68 -8.04 16.88
N LEU A 157 8.54 -7.61 16.33
CA LEU A 157 8.47 -7.06 14.97
C LEU A 157 9.02 -5.62 14.87
N SER A 158 9.13 -4.87 15.98
CA SER A 158 9.71 -3.51 15.98
C SER A 158 11.22 -3.45 16.23
N LEU A 159 11.92 -4.60 16.27
CA LEU A 159 13.38 -4.64 16.54
C LEU A 159 14.27 -4.72 15.29
N ILE A 160 13.70 -4.83 14.09
CA ILE A 160 14.52 -5.00 12.87
C ILE A 160 15.03 -3.64 12.32
N GLY A 161 14.48 -2.50 12.75
CA GLY A 161 14.83 -1.19 12.19
C GLY A 161 15.82 -0.31 12.97
N LEU A 162 16.11 -0.55 14.26
CA LEU A 162 16.68 0.54 15.11
C LEU A 162 17.97 0.25 15.90
N MET A 163 18.62 -0.90 15.77
CA MET A 163 19.94 -1.16 16.38
C MET A 163 20.71 -2.13 15.46
N PHE A 164 21.79 -1.80 14.75
CA PHE A 164 23.10 -1.42 15.30
C PHE A 164 23.99 -0.80 14.23
N GLY A 165 24.27 0.49 14.37
CA GLY A 165 25.51 1.12 13.92
C GLY A 165 26.50 1.27 15.07
N VAL A 166 26.96 0.16 15.68
CA VAL A 166 28.04 0.17 16.69
C VAL A 166 28.96 -1.04 16.48
N PRO A 167 30.30 -0.88 16.42
CA PRO A 167 31.22 -1.97 16.12
C PRO A 167 31.40 -2.92 17.32
N LEU A 168 31.50 -4.21 17.03
CA LEU A 168 31.82 -5.27 17.98
C LEU A 168 33.32 -5.22 18.37
N PHE A 169 33.61 -5.16 19.67
CA PHE A 169 34.87 -5.56 20.29
C PHE A 169 34.58 -6.59 21.39
#